data_AF-A0A3M7M141-F1
#
_entry.id   AF-A0A3M7M141-F1
#
_cell.length_a   1.000
_cell.length_b   1.000
_cell.length_c   1.000
_cell.angle_alpha   90.00
_cell.angle_beta   90.00
_cell.angle_gamma   90.00
#
_symmetry.space_group_name_H-M   'P 1'
#
loop_
_entity.id
_entity.type
_entity.pdbx_description
1 polymer ?
#
loop_
_entity_poly.entity_id
_entity_poly.type
_entity_poly.pdbx_seq_one_letter_code
_entity_poly.pdbx_strand_id
1 'polypeptide(L)'
;MAGEYVIPGNIIFRQRGTAWFPGENCKFGRDHCIYATESGYVRYYKDPRKHPKRQYIGVALEQDHTLPYPPNAARRRRLNMIAVPISSPTNPAAVAVADAAVVINDLQVGAAAGTGSSPSSSIRDTPREATRKGLSLTSGKGYAYREANWQIGRAAERAGVQVKEFVPGDRWTAWRKRAVRIKANEEKKRLRNAGKKSAKPKARKARV
;
A
#
# COMPACT_ATOMS: atom_id res chain seq x y z
N MET A 1 13.94 17.60 27.28
CA MET A 1 13.50 18.81 28.00
C MET A 1 12.59 19.65 27.11
N ALA A 2 11.83 20.59 27.67
CA ALA A 2 11.02 21.51 26.86
C ALA A 2 11.94 22.40 26.01
N GLY A 3 11.66 22.53 24.71
CA GLY A 3 12.48 23.28 23.76
C GLY A 3 13.69 22.53 23.22
N GLU A 4 13.86 21.24 23.52
CA GLU A 4 14.97 20.43 23.00
C GLU A 4 14.73 20.03 21.55
N TYR A 5 15.80 20.04 20.74
CA TYR A 5 15.77 19.61 19.35
C TYR A 5 15.73 18.08 19.26
N VAL A 6 14.79 17.56 18.46
CA VAL A 6 14.58 16.12 18.26
C VAL A 6 14.48 15.79 16.78
N ILE A 7 14.81 14.54 16.45
CA ILE A 7 14.76 13.95 15.11
C ILE A 7 13.67 12.86 15.12
N PRO A 8 13.04 12.51 13.96
CA PRO A 8 12.07 11.43 13.90
C PRO A 8 12.58 10.13 14.54
N GLY A 9 11.77 9.51 15.38
CA GLY A 9 12.11 8.28 16.09
C GLY A 9 12.64 8.51 17.51
N ASN A 10 13.07 9.72 17.87
CA ASN A 10 13.50 10.02 19.23
C ASN A 10 12.36 9.84 20.24
N ILE A 11 12.65 9.13 21.32
CA ILE A 11 11.74 8.95 22.45
C ILE A 11 11.77 10.22 23.30
N ILE A 12 10.63 10.88 23.42
CA ILE A 12 10.49 12.13 24.19
C ILE A 12 10.10 11.82 25.64
N PHE A 13 9.19 10.86 25.83
CA PHE A 13 8.69 10.51 27.16
C PHE A 13 8.30 9.03 27.25
N ARG A 14 8.86 8.33 28.23
CA ARG A 14 8.46 6.96 28.59
C ARG A 14 7.54 7.03 29.80
N GLN A 15 6.41 6.33 29.73
CA GLN A 15 5.42 6.33 30.79
C GLN A 15 4.73 4.98 30.88
N ARG A 16 4.07 4.74 32.02
CA ARG A 16 3.09 3.66 32.19
C ARG A 16 1.71 4.31 32.22
N GLY A 17 0.84 3.90 31.31
CA GLY A 17 -0.44 4.59 31.06
C GLY A 17 -0.29 5.86 30.23
N THR A 18 -1.29 6.75 30.28
CA THR A 18 -1.37 7.95 29.43
C THR A 18 -1.46 9.23 30.27
N ALA A 19 -0.40 9.54 31.00
CA ALA A 19 -0.29 10.83 31.71
C ALA A 19 -0.18 11.99 30.71
N TRP A 20 0.67 11.80 29.70
CA TRP A 20 0.79 12.68 28.54
C TRP A 20 0.23 12.01 27.28
N PHE A 21 -0.41 12.80 26.44
CA PHE A 21 -0.92 12.39 25.15
C PHE A 21 -0.04 12.93 24.01
N PRO A 22 0.05 12.23 22.87
CA PRO A 22 0.73 12.73 21.69
C PRO A 22 -0.06 13.91 21.11
N GLY A 23 0.63 15.03 20.97
CA GLY A 23 0.16 16.24 20.33
C GLY A 23 0.59 16.32 18.86
N GLU A 24 0.89 17.53 18.39
CA GLU A 24 1.37 17.75 17.03
C GLU A 24 2.72 17.06 16.78
N ASN A 25 2.90 16.43 15.63
CA ASN A 25 4.16 15.77 15.21
C ASN A 25 4.73 14.73 16.20
N CYS A 26 3.86 14.11 17.00
CA CYS A 26 4.19 13.03 17.92
C CYS A 26 3.23 11.85 17.74
N LYS A 27 3.68 10.65 18.14
CA LYS A 27 2.86 9.43 18.15
C LYS A 27 3.11 8.59 19.39
N PHE A 28 2.18 7.66 19.64
CA PHE A 28 2.31 6.64 20.68
C PHE A 28 2.99 5.38 20.15
N GLY A 29 3.90 4.82 20.94
CA GLY A 29 4.35 3.44 20.83
C GLY A 29 3.40 2.47 21.52
N ARG A 30 3.69 1.17 21.39
CA ARG A 30 2.94 0.07 22.05
C ARG A 30 2.85 0.26 23.56
N ASP A 31 3.93 0.72 24.18
CA ASP A 31 4.03 0.91 25.63
C ASP A 31 3.63 2.33 26.06
N HIS A 32 2.79 3.02 25.28
CA HIS A 32 2.40 4.42 25.49
C HIS A 32 3.56 5.44 25.58
N CYS A 33 4.74 5.03 25.14
CA CYS A 33 5.88 5.90 24.94
C CYS A 33 5.55 6.94 23.86
N ILE A 34 5.90 8.20 24.07
CA ILE A 34 5.72 9.26 23.07
C ILE A 34 7.04 9.44 22.32
N TYR A 35 6.96 9.40 20.99
CA TYR A 35 8.10 9.62 20.10
C TYR A 35 7.81 10.69 19.05
N ALA A 36 8.87 11.34 18.57
CA ALA A 36 8.81 12.36 17.53
C ALA A 36 8.58 11.74 16.14
N THR A 37 7.69 12.30 15.33
CA THR A 37 7.52 11.89 13.93
C THR A 37 8.21 12.81 12.94
N GLU A 38 8.45 14.06 13.34
CA GLU A 38 9.15 15.06 12.53
C GLU A 38 10.30 15.66 13.35
N SER A 39 11.29 16.23 12.67
CA SER A 39 12.35 16.98 13.33
C SER A 39 11.83 18.33 13.81
N GLY A 40 12.30 18.80 14.97
CA GLY A 40 11.84 20.06 15.55
C GLY A 40 12.12 20.16 17.04
N TYR A 41 11.33 20.96 17.75
CA TYR A 41 11.52 21.29 19.16
C TYR A 41 10.36 20.79 20.02
N VAL A 42 10.67 20.10 21.12
CA VAL A 42 9.66 19.52 22.02
C VAL A 42 8.88 20.61 22.76
N ARG A 43 7.55 20.55 22.76
CA ARG A 43 6.67 21.47 23.47
C ARG A 43 5.62 20.70 24.28
N TYR A 44 5.47 21.08 25.55
CA TYR A 44 4.44 20.58 26.44
C TYR A 44 3.31 21.60 26.50
N TYR A 45 2.07 21.17 26.30
CA TYR A 45 0.93 22.09 26.26
C TYR A 45 -0.37 21.41 26.68
N LYS A 46 -1.39 22.21 26.93
CA LYS A 46 -2.77 21.75 27.14
C LYS A 46 -3.63 22.34 26.04
N ASP A 47 -4.53 21.54 25.48
CA ASP A 47 -5.47 21.99 24.45
C ASP A 47 -6.90 21.85 24.98
N PRO A 48 -7.43 22.91 25.62
CA PRO A 48 -8.77 22.85 26.22
C PRO A 48 -9.88 22.71 25.17
N ARG A 49 -9.63 23.14 23.93
CA ARG A 49 -10.61 23.05 22.83
C ARG A 49 -10.74 21.61 22.35
N LYS A 50 -9.64 20.87 22.27
CA LYS A 50 -9.63 19.47 21.86
C LYS A 50 -10.07 18.55 22.99
N HIS A 51 -9.42 18.64 24.16
CA HIS A 51 -9.79 17.88 25.35
C HIS A 51 -9.43 18.65 26.63
N PRO A 52 -10.43 19.03 27.46
CA PRO A 52 -10.23 19.96 28.57
C PRO A 52 -9.33 19.43 29.70
N LYS A 53 -9.27 18.11 29.89
CA LYS A 53 -8.55 17.48 31.02
C LYS A 53 -7.20 16.86 30.62
N ARG A 54 -6.84 16.88 29.33
CA ARG A 54 -5.66 16.17 28.81
C ARG A 54 -4.48 17.10 28.61
N GLN A 55 -3.28 16.54 28.79
CA GLN A 55 -2.02 17.22 28.57
C GLN A 55 -1.30 16.58 27.39
N TYR A 56 -0.60 17.39 26.60
CA TYR A 56 -0.02 16.98 25.33
C TYR A 56 1.47 17.27 25.26
N ILE A 57 2.18 16.37 24.57
CA ILE A 57 3.56 16.58 24.13
C ILE A 57 3.55 16.59 22.62
N GLY A 58 3.99 17.70 22.03
CA GLY A 58 4.16 17.84 20.59
C GLY A 58 5.56 18.29 20.20
N VAL A 59 5.84 18.27 18.92
CA VAL A 59 7.06 18.80 18.32
C VAL A 59 6.70 19.96 17.39
N ALA A 60 7.15 21.15 17.76
CA ALA A 60 7.05 22.34 16.91
C ALA A 60 8.15 22.31 15.85
N LEU A 61 7.85 22.66 14.61
CA LEU A 61 8.82 22.59 13.50
C LEU A 61 9.97 23.58 13.70
N GLU A 62 9.63 24.79 14.12
CA GLU A 62 10.56 25.88 14.42
C GLU A 62 10.56 26.16 15.92
N GLN A 63 11.60 26.85 16.40
CA GLN A 63 11.83 27.03 17.83
C GLN A 63 10.89 28.07 18.46
N ASP A 64 10.55 29.11 17.71
CA ASP A 64 9.66 30.22 18.09
C ASP A 64 8.19 29.81 18.20
N HIS A 65 7.79 28.76 17.51
CA HIS A 65 6.41 28.29 17.50
C HIS A 65 5.94 27.75 18.85
N THR A 66 4.75 28.20 19.24
CA THR A 66 4.03 27.75 20.43
C THR A 66 2.87 26.83 20.05
N LEU A 67 2.73 25.73 20.79
CA LEU A 67 1.57 24.83 20.70
C LEU A 67 0.60 25.13 21.85
N PRO A 68 -0.73 24.98 21.67
CA PRO A 68 -1.43 24.48 20.49
C PRO A 68 -1.60 25.55 19.38
N TYR A 69 -1.61 25.11 18.12
CA TYR A 69 -1.92 26.01 17.01
C TYR A 69 -3.40 26.42 17.00
N PRO A 70 -3.72 27.66 16.57
CA PRO A 70 -5.11 28.07 16.40
C PRO A 70 -5.79 27.26 15.28
N PRO A 71 -7.07 26.91 15.44
CA PRO A 71 -7.75 25.95 14.56
C PRO A 71 -7.99 26.46 13.13
N ASN A 72 -8.03 27.77 12.95
CA ASN A 72 -8.28 28.41 11.65
C ASN A 72 -6.98 28.72 10.89
N ALA A 73 -5.82 28.50 11.51
CA ALA A 73 -4.55 28.70 10.83
C ALA A 73 -4.22 27.51 9.92
N ALA A 74 -3.52 27.79 8.83
CA ALA A 74 -3.01 26.75 7.95
C ALA A 74 -2.07 25.82 8.73
N ARG A 75 -2.23 24.51 8.51
CA ARG A 75 -1.36 23.51 9.14
C ARG A 75 0.04 23.61 8.58
N ARG A 76 1.02 23.89 9.44
CA ARG A 76 2.45 23.88 9.08
C ARG A 76 2.92 22.44 8.89
N ARG A 77 3.56 22.15 7.75
CA ARG A 77 4.06 20.81 7.38
C ARG A 77 5.39 20.94 6.67
N ARG A 78 6.28 19.94 6.80
CA ARG A 78 7.52 19.87 6.04
C ARG A 78 7.39 18.94 4.84
N LEU A 79 8.03 19.32 3.74
CA LEU A 79 8.09 18.47 2.54
C LEU A 79 9.08 17.31 2.74
N ASN A 80 10.18 17.53 3.47
CA ASN A 80 11.25 16.54 3.74
C ASN A 80 11.77 15.85 2.47
N MET A 81 11.90 16.60 1.37
CA MET A 81 12.45 16.12 0.10
C MET A 81 13.50 17.10 -0.41
N ILE A 82 14.49 16.56 -1.11
CA ILE A 82 15.54 17.33 -1.78
C ILE A 82 15.33 17.18 -3.28
N ALA A 83 15.45 18.27 -4.04
CA ALA A 83 15.34 18.23 -5.48
C ALA A 83 16.60 17.59 -6.07
N VAL A 84 16.45 16.45 -6.73
CA VAL A 84 17.54 15.77 -7.44
C VAL A 84 17.27 15.87 -8.93
N PRO A 85 18.23 16.34 -9.75
CA PRO A 85 18.07 16.35 -11.20
C PRO A 85 17.86 14.91 -11.68
N ILE A 86 16.85 14.71 -12.52
CA ILE A 86 16.61 13.42 -13.16
C ILE A 86 17.76 13.21 -14.15
N SER A 87 18.57 12.17 -13.97
CA SER A 87 19.54 11.80 -15.00
C SER A 87 18.76 11.37 -16.24
N SER A 88 18.99 12.06 -17.36
CA SER A 88 18.50 11.59 -18.65
C SER A 88 19.02 10.16 -18.86
N PRO A 89 18.19 9.19 -19.28
CA PRO A 89 18.70 7.87 -19.61
C PRO A 89 19.70 8.05 -20.76
N THR A 90 20.99 7.91 -20.48
CA THR A 90 21.99 7.86 -21.54
C THR A 90 21.60 6.70 -22.44
N ASN A 91 21.34 7.02 -23.70
CA ASN A 91 20.97 6.05 -24.72
C ASN A 91 21.99 4.89 -24.65
N PRO A 92 21.59 3.62 -24.45
CA PRO A 92 22.53 2.52 -24.25
C PRO A 92 23.51 2.31 -25.41
N ALA A 93 23.24 2.93 -26.57
CA ALA A 93 24.14 2.97 -27.72
C ALA A 93 25.40 3.84 -27.51
N ALA A 94 25.39 4.81 -26.58
CA ALA A 94 26.52 5.73 -26.34
C ALA A 94 27.45 5.28 -25.20
N VAL A 95 27.00 4.39 -24.31
CA VAL A 95 27.77 3.90 -23.14
C VAL A 95 28.57 2.63 -23.46
N ALA A 96 28.39 2.06 -24.66
CA ALA A 96 29.05 0.84 -25.09
C ALA A 96 30.58 0.97 -25.32
N VAL A 97 31.17 2.15 -25.13
CA VAL A 97 32.58 2.42 -25.46
C VAL A 97 33.50 2.69 -24.27
N ALA A 98 33.02 2.72 -23.02
CA ALA A 98 33.85 3.22 -21.90
C ALA A 98 33.99 2.36 -20.64
N ASP A 99 33.20 1.30 -20.40
CA ASP A 99 33.33 0.51 -19.17
C ASP A 99 33.37 -1.00 -19.45
N ALA A 100 34.44 -1.43 -20.12
CA ALA A 100 34.85 -2.83 -20.18
C ALA A 100 36.03 -3.07 -19.20
N ALA A 101 35.76 -3.03 -17.89
CA ALA A 101 36.57 -3.71 -16.87
C ALA A 101 35.96 -3.57 -15.47
N VAL A 102 34.98 -4.42 -15.14
CA VAL A 102 34.84 -4.91 -13.77
C VAL A 102 34.87 -6.43 -13.83
N VAL A 103 36.05 -6.98 -13.56
CA VAL A 103 36.27 -8.41 -13.36
C VAL A 103 35.60 -8.78 -12.03
N ILE A 104 34.45 -9.46 -12.10
CA ILE A 104 33.94 -10.26 -10.99
C ILE A 104 34.21 -11.71 -11.36
N ASN A 105 35.07 -12.36 -10.57
CA ASN A 105 35.73 -13.61 -10.93
C ASN A 105 34.87 -14.88 -10.76
N ASP A 106 33.60 -14.84 -10.35
CA ASP A 106 32.92 -16.08 -9.89
C ASP A 106 31.46 -16.26 -10.36
N LEU A 107 31.16 -16.11 -11.66
CA LEU A 107 29.92 -16.70 -12.22
C LEU A 107 29.99 -16.86 -13.75
N GLN A 108 30.39 -18.05 -14.20
CA GLN A 108 30.18 -18.47 -15.59
C GLN A 108 28.68 -18.63 -15.85
N VAL A 109 28.06 -17.62 -16.45
CA VAL A 109 26.77 -17.77 -17.14
C VAL A 109 27.09 -18.25 -18.55
N GLY A 110 26.92 -19.54 -18.78
CA GLY A 110 27.12 -20.15 -20.10
C GLY A 110 26.23 -19.49 -21.15
N ALA A 111 26.88 -18.86 -22.13
CA ALA A 111 26.25 -18.39 -23.36
C ALA A 111 25.82 -19.60 -24.19
N ALA A 112 24.51 -19.78 -24.35
CA ALA A 112 23.96 -20.64 -25.40
C ALA A 112 23.38 -19.73 -26.49
N ALA A 113 24.01 -19.79 -27.65
CA ALA A 113 23.59 -19.14 -28.88
C ALA A 113 22.11 -19.45 -29.20
N GLY A 114 21.34 -18.40 -29.51
CA GLY A 114 19.94 -18.52 -29.91
C GLY A 114 19.39 -17.17 -30.36
N THR A 115 19.12 -17.09 -31.65
CA THR A 115 18.66 -15.92 -32.42
C THR A 115 17.37 -15.30 -31.87
N GLY A 116 17.36 -13.96 -31.82
CA GLY A 116 16.24 -13.02 -31.73
C GLY A 116 14.85 -13.52 -31.29
N SER A 117 14.47 -13.20 -30.05
CA SER A 117 13.11 -12.77 -29.67
C SER A 117 13.12 -12.22 -28.24
N SER A 118 12.29 -11.20 -27.99
CA SER A 118 12.21 -10.29 -26.83
C SER A 118 12.44 -10.90 -25.43
N PRO A 119 12.85 -10.09 -24.42
CA PRO A 119 13.09 -10.57 -23.05
C PRO A 119 11.75 -10.83 -22.35
N SER A 120 11.14 -11.97 -22.64
CA SER A 120 10.26 -12.63 -21.69
C SER A 120 11.14 -13.05 -20.52
N SER A 121 10.75 -12.69 -19.30
CA SER A 121 11.41 -13.12 -18.07
C SER A 121 11.31 -14.64 -17.93
N SER A 122 12.18 -15.37 -18.63
CA SER A 122 12.15 -16.83 -18.72
C SER A 122 12.90 -17.43 -17.53
N ILE A 123 12.31 -17.34 -16.35
CA ILE A 123 12.73 -18.19 -15.22
C ILE A 123 12.24 -19.60 -15.56
N ARG A 124 13.18 -20.53 -15.79
CA ARG A 124 12.88 -21.94 -16.08
C ARG A 124 12.15 -22.57 -14.89
N ASP A 125 11.12 -23.38 -15.17
CA ASP A 125 10.42 -24.16 -14.14
C ASP A 125 11.44 -25.07 -13.42
N THR A 126 11.27 -25.22 -12.10
CA THR A 126 12.10 -26.11 -11.29
C THR A 126 11.77 -27.59 -11.59
N PRO A 127 12.70 -28.54 -11.39
CA PRO A 127 12.46 -29.96 -11.64
C PRO A 127 11.24 -30.55 -10.91
N ARG A 128 10.88 -29.97 -9.75
CA ARG A 128 9.73 -30.36 -8.91
C ARG A 128 8.38 -29.92 -9.50
N GLU A 129 8.37 -28.94 -10.41
CA GLU A 129 7.16 -28.42 -11.06
C GLU A 129 6.77 -29.24 -12.28
N ALA A 130 7.75 -29.79 -13.01
CA ALA A 130 7.52 -30.72 -14.11
C ALA A 130 6.76 -31.97 -13.64
N THR A 131 7.08 -32.49 -12.45
CA THR A 131 6.44 -33.67 -11.86
C THR A 131 4.99 -33.43 -11.42
N ARG A 132 4.62 -32.18 -11.06
CA ARG A 132 3.24 -31.84 -10.63
C ARG A 132 2.27 -31.62 -11.78
N LYS A 133 2.77 -31.29 -12.98
CA LYS A 133 1.97 -30.97 -14.17
C LYS A 133 1.16 -32.18 -14.70
N GLY A 134 1.57 -33.40 -14.35
CA GLY A 134 0.90 -34.65 -14.76
C GLY A 134 -0.12 -35.20 -13.76
N LEU A 135 -0.38 -34.53 -12.63
CA LEU A 135 -1.32 -35.03 -11.62
C LEU A 135 -2.73 -34.48 -11.87
N SER A 136 -3.63 -35.32 -12.40
CA SER A 136 -5.08 -34.99 -12.45
C SER A 136 -5.67 -35.17 -11.04
N LEU A 137 -5.99 -34.07 -10.37
CA LEU A 137 -6.52 -34.10 -9.00
C LEU A 137 -8.05 -34.07 -8.99
N THR A 138 -8.66 -35.20 -8.61
CA THR A 138 -10.10 -35.31 -8.38
C THR A 138 -10.46 -34.70 -7.02
N SER A 139 -11.40 -33.76 -6.99
CA SER A 139 -11.79 -33.02 -5.78
C SER A 139 -12.58 -33.89 -4.79
N GLY A 140 -11.93 -34.41 -3.76
CA GLY A 140 -12.56 -35.07 -2.60
C GLY A 140 -12.93 -34.10 -1.46
N LYS A 141 -13.77 -34.56 -0.51
CA LYS A 141 -14.12 -33.86 0.75
C LYS A 141 -12.98 -33.98 1.78
N GLY A 142 -11.91 -33.22 1.60
CA GLY A 142 -10.81 -33.13 2.59
C GLY A 142 -9.52 -32.65 1.96
N TYR A 143 -8.95 -31.59 2.54
CA TYR A 143 -7.75 -30.87 2.08
C TYR A 143 -7.78 -30.49 0.59
N ALA A 144 -8.53 -29.44 0.26
CA ALA A 144 -8.36 -28.76 -1.02
C ALA A 144 -6.90 -28.31 -1.16
N TYR A 145 -6.22 -28.79 -2.19
CA TYR A 145 -4.84 -28.43 -2.49
C TYR A 145 -4.72 -26.90 -2.54
N ARG A 146 -3.90 -26.34 -1.64
CA ARG A 146 -3.62 -24.90 -1.62
C ARG A 146 -2.37 -24.65 -2.43
N GLU A 147 -2.53 -24.08 -3.61
CA GLU A 147 -1.40 -23.52 -4.36
C GLU A 147 -0.74 -22.42 -3.53
N ALA A 148 0.59 -22.29 -3.64
CA ALA A 148 1.30 -21.20 -3.00
C ALA A 148 0.84 -19.86 -3.61
N ASN A 149 0.77 -18.78 -2.82
CA ASN A 149 0.24 -17.48 -3.28
C ASN A 149 0.93 -16.96 -4.55
N TRP A 150 2.23 -17.24 -4.72
CA TRP A 150 3.00 -16.85 -5.90
C TRP A 150 2.62 -17.66 -7.16
N GLN A 151 2.17 -18.91 -7.01
CA GLN A 151 1.74 -19.78 -8.11
C GLN A 151 0.37 -19.37 -8.66
N ILE A 152 -0.53 -18.93 -7.77
CA ILE A 152 -1.83 -18.35 -8.11
C ILE A 152 -1.64 -17.08 -8.95
N GLY A 153 -0.63 -16.27 -8.63
CA GLY A 153 -0.29 -15.06 -9.39
C GLY A 153 0.09 -15.31 -10.85
N ARG A 154 0.69 -16.48 -11.15
CA ARG A 154 1.06 -16.89 -12.53
C ARG A 154 -0.02 -17.70 -13.25
N ALA A 155 -1.19 -17.92 -12.65
CA ALA A 155 -2.26 -18.69 -13.28
C ALA A 155 -2.71 -18.09 -14.62
N ALA A 156 -2.71 -16.75 -14.75
CA ALA A 156 -3.05 -16.05 -15.98
C ALA A 156 -2.02 -16.29 -17.09
N GLU A 157 -0.73 -16.25 -16.77
CA GLU A 157 0.37 -16.56 -17.69
C GLU A 157 0.32 -18.03 -18.14
N ARG A 158 0.07 -18.95 -17.19
CA ARG A 158 -0.01 -20.40 -17.45
C ARG A 158 -1.22 -20.77 -18.32
N ALA A 159 -2.32 -20.04 -18.19
CA ALA A 159 -3.52 -20.19 -19.01
C ALA A 159 -3.45 -19.45 -20.35
N GLY A 160 -2.33 -18.78 -20.66
CA GLY A 160 -2.17 -18.01 -21.90
C GLY A 160 -3.14 -16.83 -22.01
N VAL A 161 -3.69 -16.34 -20.89
CA VAL A 161 -4.67 -15.26 -20.88
C VAL A 161 -3.96 -13.94 -21.17
N GLN A 162 -4.17 -13.43 -22.37
CA GLN A 162 -3.66 -12.13 -22.79
C GLN A 162 -4.36 -11.01 -22.01
N VAL A 163 -3.69 -10.45 -21.00
CA VAL A 163 -4.17 -9.28 -20.26
C VAL A 163 -3.94 -8.05 -21.12
N LYS A 164 -5.01 -7.30 -21.41
CA LYS A 164 -4.88 -6.02 -22.11
C LYS A 164 -4.01 -5.07 -21.28
N GLU A 165 -3.00 -4.50 -21.92
CA GLU A 165 -2.10 -3.52 -21.32
C GLU A 165 -2.90 -2.35 -20.71
N PHE A 166 -2.51 -1.97 -19.49
CA PHE A 166 -3.16 -0.88 -18.78
C PHE A 166 -2.63 0.46 -19.29
N VAL A 167 -3.50 1.25 -19.91
CA VAL A 167 -3.17 2.63 -20.35
C VAL A 167 -3.52 3.62 -19.22
N PRO A 168 -2.54 4.33 -18.62
CA PRO A 168 -2.81 5.36 -17.62
C PRO A 168 -3.60 6.53 -18.22
N GLY A 169 -4.58 7.07 -17.49
CA GLY A 169 -5.29 8.30 -17.86
C GLY A 169 -6.56 8.13 -18.70
N ASP A 170 -6.88 6.93 -19.18
CA ASP A 170 -8.12 6.70 -19.94
C ASP A 170 -9.36 6.57 -19.03
N ARG A 171 -9.92 7.73 -18.67
CA ARG A 171 -11.13 7.83 -17.85
C ARG A 171 -12.37 7.23 -18.54
N TRP A 172 -12.40 7.21 -19.88
CA TRP A 172 -13.56 6.75 -20.64
C TRP A 172 -13.70 5.23 -20.66
N THR A 173 -12.60 4.48 -20.75
CA THR A 173 -12.64 3.01 -20.58
C THR A 173 -12.99 2.61 -19.16
N ALA A 174 -12.47 3.34 -18.16
CA ALA A 174 -12.84 3.13 -16.76
C ALA A 174 -14.35 3.37 -16.53
N TRP A 175 -14.89 4.44 -17.11
CA TRP A 175 -16.32 4.77 -17.04
C TRP A 175 -17.20 3.70 -17.72
N ARG A 176 -16.82 3.24 -18.93
CA ARG A 176 -17.51 2.14 -19.63
C ARG A 176 -17.51 0.84 -18.82
N LYS A 177 -16.34 0.44 -18.28
CA LYS A 177 -16.22 -0.76 -17.42
C LYS A 177 -17.07 -0.65 -16.15
N ARG A 178 -17.15 0.56 -15.56
CA ARG A 178 -18.02 0.83 -14.40
C ARG A 178 -19.50 0.68 -14.74
N ALA A 179 -19.95 1.24 -15.86
CA ALA A 179 -21.34 1.13 -16.32
C ALA A 179 -21.74 -0.33 -16.58
N VAL A 180 -20.88 -1.10 -17.28
CA VAL A 180 -21.10 -2.54 -17.51
C VAL A 180 -21.22 -3.30 -16.18
N ARG A 181 -20.36 -3.00 -15.20
CA ARG A 181 -20.42 -3.63 -13.87
C ARG A 181 -21.72 -3.29 -13.12
N ILE A 182 -22.18 -2.04 -13.20
CA ILE A 182 -23.45 -1.61 -12.58
C ILE A 182 -24.61 -2.41 -13.21
N LYS A 183 -24.67 -2.47 -14.53
CA LYS A 183 -25.72 -3.21 -15.26
C LYS A 183 -25.73 -4.70 -14.92
N ALA A 184 -24.56 -5.35 -14.90
CA ALA A 184 -24.44 -6.76 -14.51
C ALA A 184 -24.86 -7.01 -13.05
N ASN A 185 -24.58 -6.08 -12.14
CA ASN A 185 -25.02 -6.17 -10.75
C ASN A 185 -26.53 -5.98 -10.61
N GLU A 186 -27.14 -5.09 -11.39
CA GLU A 186 -28.60 -4.92 -11.44
C GLU A 186 -29.28 -6.18 -11.99
N GLU A 187 -28.75 -6.77 -13.05
CA GLU A 187 -29.25 -8.03 -13.61
C GLU A 187 -29.16 -9.17 -12.60
N LYS A 188 -28.02 -9.33 -11.92
CA LYS A 188 -27.87 -10.31 -10.83
C LYS A 188 -28.87 -10.06 -9.70
N LYS A 189 -29.13 -8.81 -9.33
CA LYS A 189 -30.15 -8.46 -8.31
C LYS A 189 -31.56 -8.82 -8.80
N ARG A 190 -31.88 -8.56 -10.08
CA ARG A 190 -33.18 -8.91 -10.70
C ARG A 190 -33.38 -10.43 -10.71
N LEU A 191 -32.40 -11.19 -11.18
CA LEU A 191 -32.44 -12.66 -11.21
C LEU A 191 -32.59 -13.24 -9.78
N ARG A 192 -31.89 -12.68 -8.80
CA ARG A 192 -32.01 -13.10 -7.39
C ARG A 192 -33.38 -12.78 -6.79
N ASN A 193 -34.03 -11.72 -7.23
CA ASN A 193 -35.34 -11.30 -6.72
C ASN A 193 -36.49 -11.97 -7.47
N ALA A 194 -36.30 -12.39 -8.73
CA ALA A 194 -37.32 -13.07 -9.54
C ALA A 194 -37.85 -14.38 -8.92
N GLY A 195 -37.05 -15.07 -8.10
CA GLY A 195 -37.47 -16.30 -7.39
C GLY A 195 -38.09 -16.08 -6.01
N LYS A 196 -38.14 -14.84 -5.49
CA LYS A 196 -38.68 -14.58 -4.15
C LYS A 196 -40.15 -14.19 -4.23
N LYS A 197 -41.05 -15.06 -3.77
CA LYS A 197 -42.46 -14.70 -3.52
C LYS A 197 -42.48 -13.54 -2.52
N SER A 198 -42.94 -12.35 -2.94
CA SER A 198 -43.18 -11.24 -2.03
C SER A 198 -44.23 -11.68 -1.02
N ALA A 199 -43.88 -11.69 0.27
CA ALA A 199 -44.85 -11.99 1.31
C ALA A 199 -46.02 -10.99 1.23
N LYS A 200 -47.26 -11.50 1.29
CA LYS A 200 -48.48 -10.68 1.28
C LYS A 200 -48.35 -9.64 2.41
N PRO A 201 -48.56 -8.33 2.14
CA PRO A 201 -48.44 -7.31 3.17
C PRO A 201 -49.44 -7.64 4.30
N LYS A 202 -48.95 -7.77 5.55
CA LYS A 202 -49.83 -7.95 6.71
C LYS A 202 -50.67 -6.68 6.87
N ALA A 203 -51.99 -6.82 6.74
CA ALA A 203 -52.93 -5.74 7.02
C ALA A 203 -52.71 -5.24 8.46
N ARG A 204 -52.41 -3.95 8.61
CA ARG A 204 -52.30 -3.31 9.92
C ARG A 204 -53.70 -3.24 10.51
N LYS A 205 -53.99 -4.00 11.56
CA LYS A 205 -55.24 -3.82 12.34
C LYS A 205 -55.18 -2.43 12.99
N ALA A 206 -56.25 -1.66 12.83
CA ALA A 206 -56.44 -0.41 13.56
C ALA A 206 -56.47 -0.71 15.06
N ARG A 207 -55.74 0.10 15.82
CA ARG A 207 -55.59 -0.02 17.26
C ARG A 207 -56.81 0.68 17.89
N VAL A 208 -57.66 -0.10 18.57
CA VAL A 208 -58.75 0.41 19.43
C VAL A 208 -58.13 0.98 20.69
#